data_AF-A0A962QII3-F1
#
_entry.id   AF-A0A962QII3-F1
#
_cell.length_a   1.000
_cell.length_b   1.000
_cell.length_c   1.000
_cell.angle_alpha   90.00
_cell.angle_beta   90.00
_cell.angle_gamma   90.00
#
_symmetry.space_group_name_H-M   'P 1'
#
loop_
_entity.id
_entity.type
_entity.pdbx_description
1 polymer ?
#
loop_
_entity_poly.entity_id
_entity_poly.type
_entity_poly.pdbx_seq_one_letter_code
_entity_poly.pdbx_strand_id
1 'polypeptide(L)'
;MIPETAPAPSTTITLPDIPALCVNARAAYMLSNDGELKTLPHAQAAALIHKKPVLVCHAPFCRARLGNDVQFATFDVLELFAFVHPATFSTPTINGLCKTLGLAKPTSLDDAPMSLLDITRALLGDLRQENFKRPLSLEGGGRGDGVESYNTEHPHPNPPPQGGGEKGGTLPLKGERAYGAGKIEK
;
A
#
# COMPACT_ATOMS: atom_id res chain seq x y z
N MET A 1 -3.99 -54.76 6.28
CA MET A 1 -2.90 -53.87 5.85
C MET A 1 -3.52 -52.48 5.70
N ILE A 2 -3.18 -51.55 6.59
CA ILE A 2 -3.65 -50.16 6.53
C ILE A 2 -2.71 -49.44 5.56
N PRO A 3 -3.18 -48.69 4.55
CA PRO A 3 -2.28 -47.95 3.69
C PRO A 3 -1.63 -46.82 4.50
N GLU A 4 -0.30 -46.83 4.52
CA GLU A 4 0.51 -45.76 5.10
C GLU A 4 0.25 -44.47 4.30
N THR A 5 -0.42 -43.52 4.93
CA THR A 5 -0.67 -42.20 4.35
C THR A 5 0.67 -41.48 4.22
N ALA A 6 1.07 -41.17 2.99
CA ALA A 6 2.26 -40.37 2.74
C ALA A 6 2.14 -39.01 3.46
N PRO A 7 3.22 -38.50 4.09
CA PRO A 7 3.18 -37.22 4.79
C PRO A 7 2.84 -36.09 3.82
N ALA A 8 1.90 -35.22 4.21
CA ALA A 8 1.57 -34.03 3.43
C ALA A 8 2.83 -33.18 3.18
N PRO A 9 3.03 -32.60 1.99
CA PRO A 9 4.18 -31.77 1.71
C PRO A 9 4.25 -30.58 2.68
N SER A 10 5.43 -30.28 3.19
CA SER A 10 5.66 -29.20 4.15
C SER A 10 5.24 -27.84 3.59
N THR A 11 4.16 -27.29 4.17
CA THR A 11 3.48 -26.08 3.70
C THR A 11 4.14 -24.77 4.16
N THR A 12 5.37 -24.78 4.65
CA THR A 12 5.99 -23.59 5.25
C THR A 12 6.55 -22.63 4.19
N ILE A 13 6.21 -21.35 4.26
CA ILE A 13 6.79 -20.29 3.43
C ILE A 13 8.09 -19.82 4.09
N THR A 14 9.21 -20.01 3.40
CA THR A 14 10.51 -19.47 3.82
C THR A 14 10.76 -18.15 3.11
N LEU A 15 11.11 -17.11 3.87
CA LEU A 15 11.49 -15.82 3.32
C LEU A 15 13.00 -15.78 3.02
N PRO A 16 13.45 -14.98 2.04
CA PRO A 16 14.86 -14.75 1.83
C PRO A 16 15.49 -14.09 3.05
N ASP A 17 16.75 -14.46 3.33
CA ASP A 17 17.55 -13.86 4.39
C ASP A 17 18.07 -12.49 3.93
N ILE A 18 17.21 -11.47 4.02
CA ILE A 18 17.49 -10.08 3.67
C ILE A 18 16.94 -9.15 4.75
N PRO A 19 17.57 -7.98 4.98
CA PRO A 19 17.06 -7.04 5.97
C PRO A 19 15.71 -6.47 5.54
N ALA A 20 14.84 -6.17 6.51
CA ALA A 20 13.60 -5.42 6.30
C ALA A 20 13.79 -3.98 6.78
N LEU A 21 13.47 -3.00 5.93
CA LEU A 21 13.74 -1.60 6.18
C LEU A 21 12.48 -0.75 6.02
N CYS A 22 12.19 0.01 7.07
CA CYS A 22 11.18 1.05 7.10
C CYS A 22 11.87 2.41 7.26
N VAL A 23 11.36 3.46 6.63
CA VAL A 23 11.88 4.81 6.81
C VAL A 23 10.75 5.79 7.09
N ASN A 24 11.05 6.84 7.83
CA ASN A 24 10.19 8.01 7.96
C ASN A 24 11.01 9.29 7.72
N ALA A 25 10.43 10.44 8.07
CA ALA A 25 11.09 11.73 7.92
C ALA A 25 12.35 11.91 8.80
N ARG A 26 12.50 11.15 9.89
CA ARG A 26 13.53 11.34 10.93
C ARG A 26 14.58 10.24 10.98
N ALA A 27 14.17 8.99 10.71
CA ALA A 27 15.00 7.82 10.93
C ALA A 27 14.64 6.67 9.98
N ALA A 28 15.49 5.65 10.02
CA ALA A 28 15.28 4.32 9.46
C ALA A 28 15.12 3.31 10.60
N TYR A 29 14.27 2.31 10.39
CA TYR A 29 14.05 1.18 11.28
C TYR A 29 14.33 -0.09 10.50
N MET A 30 15.25 -0.90 10.99
CA MET A 30 15.75 -2.07 10.28
C MET A 30 15.62 -3.31 11.14
N LEU A 31 15.03 -4.36 10.59
CA LEU A 31 15.27 -5.71 11.08
C LEU A 31 16.44 -6.29 10.27
N SER A 32 17.53 -6.59 10.96
CA SER A 32 18.70 -7.21 10.35
C SER A 32 18.50 -8.71 10.11
N ASN A 33 19.36 -9.29 9.28
CA ASN A 33 19.42 -10.73 9.02
C ASN A 33 19.55 -11.58 10.29
N ASP A 34 20.27 -11.06 11.29
CA ASP A 34 20.46 -11.73 12.59
C ASP A 34 19.25 -11.59 13.52
N GLY A 35 18.15 -10.98 13.06
CA GLY A 35 16.91 -10.79 13.82
C GLY A 35 16.93 -9.59 14.78
N GLU A 36 17.96 -8.74 14.72
CA GLU A 36 18.05 -7.55 15.58
C GLU A 36 17.29 -6.36 14.96
N LEU A 37 16.43 -5.71 15.76
CA LEU A 37 15.78 -4.45 15.42
C LEU A 37 16.67 -3.24 15.77
N LYS A 38 16.87 -2.36 14.80
CA LYS A 38 17.73 -1.17 14.90
C LYS A 38 16.99 0.09 14.47
N THR A 39 17.15 1.16 15.25
CA THR A 39 16.82 2.52 14.80
C THR A 39 18.11 3.21 14.37
N LEU A 40 18.14 3.71 13.14
CA LEU A 40 19.35 4.21 12.49
C LEU A 40 19.09 5.59 11.85
N PRO A 41 20.09 6.49 11.83
CA PRO A 41 20.09 7.62 10.90
C PRO A 41 20.04 7.12 9.45
N HIS A 42 19.41 7.89 8.54
CA HIS A 42 19.27 7.49 7.13
C HIS A 42 20.61 7.19 6.47
N ALA A 43 21.64 7.99 6.72
CA ALA A 43 22.97 7.77 6.17
C ALA A 43 23.59 6.43 6.59
N GLN A 44 23.37 6.00 7.84
CA GLN A 44 23.86 4.72 8.33
C GLN A 44 23.08 3.55 7.72
N ALA A 45 21.75 3.67 7.64
CA ALA A 45 20.91 2.66 6.98
C ALA A 45 21.27 2.51 5.50
N ALA A 46 21.47 3.63 4.79
CA ALA A 46 21.93 3.69 3.40
C ALA A 46 23.25 2.94 3.20
N ALA A 47 24.25 3.21 4.05
CA ALA A 47 25.54 2.54 3.99
C ALA A 47 25.42 1.01 4.20
N LEU A 48 24.56 0.58 5.13
CA LEU A 48 24.37 -0.84 5.43
C LEU A 48 23.75 -1.62 4.26
N ILE A 49 22.80 -1.03 3.55
CA ILE A 49 22.07 -1.68 2.43
C ILE A 49 22.72 -1.45 1.06
N HIS A 50 23.76 -0.63 0.97
CA HIS A 50 24.37 -0.31 -0.31
C HIS A 50 24.85 -1.58 -1.03
N LYS A 51 24.45 -1.73 -2.30
CA LYS A 51 24.68 -2.89 -3.18
C LYS A 51 24.14 -4.21 -2.64
N LYS A 52 23.16 -4.17 -1.72
CA LYS A 52 22.50 -5.35 -1.16
C LYS A 52 21.00 -5.33 -1.45
N PRO A 53 20.33 -6.50 -1.43
CA PRO A 53 18.87 -6.55 -1.42
C PRO A 53 18.31 -6.11 -0.07
N VAL A 54 17.12 -5.52 -0.09
CA VAL A 54 16.38 -5.12 1.12
C VAL A 54 14.87 -5.25 0.86
N LEU A 55 14.14 -5.74 1.86
CA LEU A 55 12.68 -5.75 1.88
C LEU A 55 12.16 -4.38 2.35
N VAL A 56 11.27 -3.77 1.59
CA VAL A 56 10.73 -2.43 1.87
C VAL A 56 9.22 -2.40 1.58
N CYS A 57 8.56 -1.35 2.08
CA CYS A 57 7.24 -0.92 1.61
C CYS A 57 7.41 0.43 0.94
N HIS A 58 7.07 0.51 -0.35
CA HIS A 58 7.19 1.72 -1.17
C HIS A 58 8.65 2.10 -1.49
N ALA A 59 9.29 1.36 -2.38
CA ALA A 59 10.66 1.56 -2.82
C ALA A 59 10.97 3.01 -3.28
N PRO A 60 10.12 3.68 -4.10
CA PRO A 60 10.35 5.09 -4.45
C PRO A 60 10.45 6.01 -3.23
N PHE A 61 9.59 5.84 -2.24
CA PHE A 61 9.62 6.61 -1.00
C PHE A 61 10.90 6.32 -0.19
N CYS A 62 11.26 5.05 -0.06
CA CYS A 62 12.50 4.64 0.62
C CYS A 62 13.74 5.28 -0.02
N ARG A 63 13.87 5.21 -1.36
CA ARG A 63 14.99 5.83 -2.10
C ARG A 63 15.05 7.34 -1.86
N ALA A 64 13.90 8.01 -1.94
CA ALA A 64 13.82 9.46 -1.73
C ALA A 64 14.20 9.90 -0.31
N ARG A 65 14.14 9.01 0.70
CA ARG A 65 14.59 9.31 2.07
C ARG A 65 16.06 8.96 2.31
N LEU A 66 16.56 7.89 1.69
CA LEU A 66 17.93 7.41 1.91
C LEU A 66 18.99 8.13 1.06
N GLY A 67 18.58 8.78 -0.03
CA GLY A 67 19.49 9.46 -0.97
C GLY A 67 19.60 8.74 -2.31
N ASN A 68 19.83 9.49 -3.38
CA ASN A 68 19.84 8.98 -4.76
C ASN A 68 21.15 8.29 -5.15
N ASP A 69 22.22 8.52 -4.41
CA ASP A 69 23.55 7.93 -4.56
C ASP A 69 23.60 6.47 -4.06
N VAL A 70 22.64 6.09 -3.21
CA VAL A 70 22.56 4.75 -2.64
C VAL A 70 21.93 3.78 -3.65
N GLN A 71 22.75 2.88 -4.16
CA GLN A 71 22.30 1.78 -5.00
C GLN A 71 21.93 0.57 -4.12
N PHE A 72 20.74 0.02 -4.28
CA PHE A 72 20.27 -1.19 -3.58
C PHE A 72 19.12 -1.83 -4.35
N ALA A 73 19.03 -3.16 -4.28
CA ALA A 73 17.92 -3.91 -4.86
C ALA A 73 16.76 -3.96 -3.87
N THR A 74 15.53 -3.83 -4.36
CA THR A 74 14.33 -3.75 -3.51
C THR A 74 13.42 -4.93 -3.76
N PHE A 75 13.04 -5.61 -2.67
CA PHE A 75 11.83 -6.42 -2.63
C PHE A 75 10.74 -5.52 -2.05
N ASP A 76 9.79 -5.06 -2.87
CA ASP A 76 8.74 -4.14 -2.44
C ASP A 76 7.44 -4.89 -2.17
N VAL A 77 6.96 -4.84 -0.92
CA VAL A 77 5.69 -5.48 -0.55
C VAL A 77 4.48 -4.83 -1.22
N LEU A 78 4.56 -3.57 -1.67
CA LEU A 78 3.48 -2.95 -2.45
C LEU A 78 3.41 -3.50 -3.88
N GLU A 79 4.56 -3.75 -4.50
CA GLU A 79 4.59 -4.41 -5.81
C GLU A 79 4.06 -5.84 -5.70
N LEU A 80 4.47 -6.57 -4.66
CA LEU A 80 3.93 -7.90 -4.38
C LEU A 80 2.42 -7.86 -4.13
N PHE A 81 1.93 -6.91 -3.32
CA PHE A 81 0.50 -6.75 -3.07
C PHE A 81 -0.29 -6.50 -4.35
N ALA A 82 0.19 -5.60 -5.23
CA ALA A 82 -0.47 -5.31 -6.49
C ALA A 82 -0.52 -6.52 -7.44
N PHE A 83 0.49 -7.39 -7.37
CA PHE A 83 0.55 -8.64 -8.12
C PHE A 83 -0.43 -9.70 -7.57
N VAL A 84 -0.46 -9.88 -6.25
CA VAL A 84 -1.28 -10.90 -5.56
C VAL A 84 -2.76 -10.52 -5.54
N HIS A 85 -3.08 -9.24 -5.32
CA HIS A 85 -4.45 -8.73 -5.25
C HIS A 85 -4.71 -7.68 -6.34
N PRO A 86 -4.82 -8.09 -7.62
CA PRO A 86 -5.08 -7.16 -8.71
C PRO A 86 -6.39 -6.40 -8.48
N ALA A 87 -6.42 -5.13 -8.91
CA ALA A 87 -7.58 -4.23 -8.77
C ALA A 87 -8.07 -4.00 -7.32
N THR A 88 -7.24 -4.30 -6.32
CA THR A 88 -7.55 -4.01 -4.91
C THR A 88 -6.79 -2.77 -4.45
N PHE A 89 -7.49 -1.85 -3.78
CA PHE A 89 -6.88 -0.63 -3.25
C PHE A 89 -6.37 -0.81 -1.82
N SER A 90 -5.18 -0.29 -1.54
CA SER A 90 -4.65 -0.12 -0.18
C SER A 90 -3.88 1.20 -0.08
N THR A 91 -3.84 1.78 1.12
CA THR A 91 -2.95 2.91 1.39
C THR A 91 -1.50 2.42 1.30
N PRO A 92 -0.59 3.09 0.57
CA PRO A 92 0.77 2.61 0.29
C PRO A 92 1.69 2.77 1.51
N THR A 93 1.30 2.16 2.62
CA THR A 93 1.95 2.22 3.92
C THR A 93 1.79 0.85 4.58
N ILE A 94 2.69 0.53 5.51
CA ILE A 94 2.62 -0.71 6.30
C ILE A 94 1.28 -0.82 7.03
N ASN A 95 0.82 0.26 7.67
CA ASN A 95 -0.48 0.28 8.35
C ASN A 95 -1.67 0.09 7.40
N GLY A 96 -1.55 0.59 6.18
CA GLY A 96 -2.55 0.40 5.12
C GLY A 96 -2.63 -1.07 4.69
N LEU A 97 -1.48 -1.68 4.41
CA LEU A 97 -1.39 -3.10 4.06
C LEU A 97 -1.86 -4.00 5.20
N CYS A 98 -1.41 -3.77 6.44
CA CYS A 98 -1.90 -4.52 7.60
C CYS A 98 -3.43 -4.44 7.71
N LYS A 99 -4.01 -3.24 7.52
CA LYS A 99 -5.47 -3.06 7.53
C LYS A 99 -6.13 -3.88 6.41
N THR A 100 -5.62 -3.80 5.19
CA THR A 100 -6.20 -4.51 4.03
C THR A 100 -6.12 -6.02 4.17
N LEU A 101 -5.00 -6.53 4.70
CA LEU A 101 -4.75 -7.97 4.89
C LEU A 101 -5.31 -8.52 6.22
N GLY A 102 -5.96 -7.69 7.04
CA GLY A 102 -6.48 -8.11 8.36
C GLY A 102 -5.40 -8.44 9.39
N LEU A 103 -4.19 -7.92 9.24
CA LEU A 103 -3.05 -8.16 10.14
C LEU A 103 -3.03 -7.14 11.29
N ALA A 104 -2.39 -7.53 12.40
CA ALA A 104 -2.05 -6.60 13.47
C ALA A 104 -1.19 -5.47 12.91
N LYS A 105 -1.50 -4.24 13.31
CA LYS A 105 -0.67 -3.07 12.99
C LYS A 105 0.51 -3.01 13.95
N PRO A 106 1.67 -2.48 13.51
CA PRO A 106 2.78 -2.21 14.41
C PRO A 106 2.34 -1.23 15.50
N THR A 107 2.72 -1.52 16.75
CA THR A 107 2.44 -0.69 17.92
C THR A 107 3.31 0.55 17.99
N SER A 108 4.48 0.50 17.37
CA SER A 108 5.44 1.60 17.26
C SER A 108 6.24 1.50 15.95
N LEU A 109 7.01 2.53 15.64
CA LEU A 109 7.71 2.63 14.35
C LEU A 109 8.88 1.65 14.21
N ASP A 110 9.50 1.28 15.33
CA ASP A 110 10.56 0.28 15.45
C ASP A 110 10.06 -1.16 15.27
N ASP A 111 8.77 -1.43 15.51
CA ASP A 111 8.14 -2.73 15.22
C ASP A 111 7.76 -2.89 13.74
N ALA A 112 7.68 -1.80 12.98
CA ALA A 112 7.21 -1.81 11.60
C ALA A 112 7.97 -2.78 10.66
N PRO A 113 9.29 -2.98 10.79
CA PRO A 113 10.02 -3.99 10.02
C PRO A 113 9.51 -5.44 10.24
N MET A 114 9.05 -5.77 11.44
CA MET A 114 8.44 -7.09 11.70
C MET A 114 7.14 -7.24 10.91
N SER A 115 6.31 -6.20 10.88
CA SER A 115 5.08 -6.21 10.08
C SER A 115 5.34 -6.37 8.58
N LEU A 116 6.50 -5.92 8.04
CA LEU A 116 6.86 -6.22 6.65
C LEU A 116 7.00 -7.72 6.40
N LEU A 117 7.59 -8.46 7.34
CA LEU A 117 7.70 -9.92 7.23
C LEU A 117 6.33 -10.58 7.26
N ASP A 118 5.45 -10.14 8.16
CA ASP A 118 4.10 -10.69 8.29
C ASP A 118 3.23 -10.41 7.05
N ILE A 119 3.31 -9.18 6.52
CA ILE A 119 2.70 -8.81 5.23
C ILE A 119 3.22 -9.72 4.11
N THR A 120 4.54 -9.91 4.03
CA THR A 120 5.15 -10.73 2.98
C THR A 120 4.69 -12.18 3.08
N ARG A 121 4.63 -12.75 4.29
CA ARG A 121 4.13 -14.11 4.51
C ARG A 121 2.66 -14.25 4.14
N ALA A 122 1.82 -13.28 4.51
CA ALA A 122 0.40 -13.27 4.15
C ALA A 122 0.22 -13.27 2.63
N LEU A 123 0.89 -12.35 1.93
CA LEU A 123 0.82 -12.24 0.47
C LEU A 123 1.32 -13.50 -0.25
N LEU A 124 2.43 -14.07 0.19
CA LEU A 124 2.92 -15.34 -0.37
C LEU A 124 2.00 -16.51 -0.01
N GLY A 125 1.31 -16.45 1.14
CA GLY A 125 0.27 -17.40 1.54
C GLY A 125 -0.92 -17.37 0.59
N ASP A 126 -1.42 -16.17 0.32
CA ASP A 126 -2.53 -15.95 -0.61
C ASP A 126 -2.14 -16.41 -2.02
N LEU A 127 -0.94 -16.05 -2.49
CA LEU A 127 -0.40 -16.50 -3.77
C LEU A 127 -0.31 -18.03 -3.90
N ARG A 128 -0.10 -18.74 -2.78
CA ARG A 128 -0.04 -20.21 -2.77
C ARG A 128 -1.40 -20.88 -2.71
N GLN A 129 -2.40 -20.24 -2.09
CA GLN A 129 -3.76 -20.77 -1.99
C GLN A 129 -4.57 -20.49 -3.26
N GLU A 130 -4.25 -19.40 -3.96
CA GLU A 130 -4.89 -19.03 -5.22
C GLU A 130 -4.26 -19.78 -6.40
N ASN A 131 -4.98 -20.78 -6.93
CA ASN A 131 -4.89 -21.10 -8.35
C ASN A 131 -5.35 -19.85 -9.10
N PHE A 132 -4.42 -18.97 -9.50
CA PHE A 132 -4.64 -17.79 -10.35
C PHE A 132 -5.94 -17.98 -11.16
N LYS A 133 -7.03 -17.29 -10.77
CA LYS A 133 -8.18 -17.19 -11.67
C LYS A 133 -7.66 -16.47 -12.89
N ARG A 134 -7.32 -17.26 -13.92
CA ARG A 134 -6.86 -16.76 -15.22
C ARG A 134 -7.79 -15.60 -15.59
N PRO A 135 -7.26 -14.46 -16.05
CA PRO A 135 -8.12 -13.47 -16.67
C PRO A 135 -8.95 -14.24 -17.70
N LEU A 136 -10.28 -14.11 -17.59
CA LEU A 136 -11.26 -14.84 -18.39
C LEU A 136 -10.70 -15.05 -19.79
N SER A 137 -10.45 -16.30 -20.17
CA SER A 137 -10.10 -16.63 -21.54
C SER A 137 -11.12 -15.93 -22.42
N LEU A 138 -10.66 -15.08 -23.34
CA LEU A 138 -11.48 -14.61 -24.46
C LEU A 138 -11.76 -15.82 -25.35
N GLU A 139 -12.65 -16.72 -24.92
CA GLU A 139 -13.15 -17.78 -25.77
C GLU A 139 -14.19 -17.20 -26.72
N GLY A 140 -13.85 -17.25 -28.02
CA GLY A 140 -14.81 -17.52 -29.08
C GLY A 140 -15.83 -16.43 -29.39
N GLY A 141 -15.39 -15.38 -30.10
CA GLY A 141 -16.29 -14.53 -30.88
C GLY A 141 -16.87 -15.30 -32.07
N GLY A 142 -17.89 -16.12 -31.81
CA GLY A 142 -18.75 -16.69 -32.84
C GLY A 142 -19.64 -15.62 -33.46
N ARG A 143 -19.57 -15.48 -34.79
CA ARG A 143 -20.55 -14.73 -35.60
C ARG A 143 -21.94 -15.31 -35.34
N GLY A 144 -22.84 -14.48 -34.83
CA GLY A 144 -24.28 -14.74 -34.80
C GLY A 144 -25.00 -13.48 -35.23
N ASP A 145 -25.48 -13.47 -36.47
CA ASP A 145 -26.45 -12.51 -36.98
C ASP A 145 -27.76 -12.69 -36.19
N GLY A 146 -28.30 -11.60 -35.66
CA GLY A 146 -29.53 -11.64 -34.86
C GLY A 146 -29.93 -10.26 -34.38
N VAL A 147 -30.62 -9.52 -35.25
CA VAL A 147 -31.34 -8.28 -34.93
C VAL A 147 -32.46 -8.56 -33.94
N GLU A 148 -32.43 -7.93 -32.77
CA GLU A 148 -33.65 -7.70 -31.99
C GLU A 148 -33.56 -6.39 -31.19
N SER A 149 -34.68 -5.70 -31.21
CA SER A 149 -34.93 -4.28 -30.97
C SER A 149 -34.69 -3.79 -29.53
N TYR A 150 -34.18 -2.56 -29.42
CA TYR A 150 -34.14 -1.78 -28.18
C TYR A 150 -35.55 -1.51 -27.64
N ASN A 151 -35.76 -1.77 -26.35
CA ASN A 151 -36.77 -1.03 -25.59
C ASN A 151 -36.29 -0.76 -24.14
N THR A 152 -36.01 0.52 -23.92
CA THR A 152 -36.29 1.39 -22.76
C THR A 152 -36.41 0.78 -21.36
N GLU A 153 -35.45 1.11 -20.48
CA GLU A 153 -35.65 1.83 -19.19
C GLU A 153 -34.38 1.72 -18.31
N HIS A 154 -33.50 2.71 -18.41
CA HIS A 154 -32.46 2.95 -17.40
C HIS A 154 -32.92 4.09 -16.48
N PRO A 155 -32.95 3.91 -15.14
CA PRO A 155 -33.10 5.05 -14.24
C PRO A 155 -31.82 5.89 -14.23
N HIS A 156 -31.95 7.15 -14.64
CA HIS A 156 -30.89 8.17 -14.60
C HIS A 156 -30.59 8.58 -13.15
N PRO A 157 -29.33 8.75 -12.72
CA PRO A 157 -29.01 9.27 -11.39
C PRO A 157 -29.21 10.80 -11.33
N ASN A 158 -30.01 11.22 -10.35
CA ASN A 158 -30.13 12.51 -9.66
C ASN A 158 -30.06 13.85 -10.46
N PRO A 159 -31.10 14.70 -10.43
CA PRO A 159 -31.08 16.03 -11.05
C PRO A 159 -30.28 17.07 -10.22
N PRO A 160 -29.79 18.15 -10.85
CA PRO A 160 -29.06 19.23 -10.18
C PRO A 160 -29.93 20.05 -9.21
N PRO A 161 -29.32 20.74 -8.23
CA PRO A 161 -30.04 21.48 -7.19
C PRO A 161 -30.82 22.66 -7.78
N GLN A 162 -32.12 22.74 -7.47
CA GLN A 162 -32.97 23.88 -7.83
C GLN A 162 -32.69 25.06 -6.90
N GLY A 163 -32.30 26.18 -7.48
CA GLY A 163 -32.27 27.49 -6.81
C GLY A 163 -33.58 28.25 -7.02
N GLY A 164 -33.92 29.13 -6.07
CA GLY A 164 -34.85 30.24 -6.27
C GLY A 164 -35.63 30.65 -5.02
N GLY A 165 -35.47 31.90 -4.58
CA GLY A 165 -36.34 32.51 -3.58
C GLY A 165 -35.79 33.76 -2.89
N GLU A 166 -35.82 34.89 -3.59
CA GLU A 166 -35.54 36.23 -3.08
C GLU A 166 -36.50 36.63 -1.94
N LYS A 167 -35.98 37.23 -0.85
CA LYS A 167 -36.65 38.30 -0.10
C LYS A 167 -35.62 39.25 0.54
N GLY A 168 -35.77 40.54 0.26
CA GLY A 168 -34.86 41.61 0.66
C GLY A 168 -34.86 41.99 2.14
N GLY A 169 -33.82 42.71 2.54
CA GLY A 169 -33.68 43.32 3.87
C GLY A 169 -32.28 43.90 4.11
N THR A 170 -32.13 45.19 3.78
CA THR A 170 -31.23 46.24 4.29
C THR A 170 -29.95 45.89 5.10
N LEU A 171 -28.82 46.43 4.63
CA LEU A 171 -27.49 46.55 5.27
C LEU A 171 -27.54 47.24 6.65
N PRO A 172 -26.55 46.99 7.55
CA PRO A 172 -25.39 47.89 7.55
C PRO A 172 -24.02 47.22 7.72
N LEU A 173 -23.05 47.98 7.25
CA LEU A 173 -21.59 47.80 7.25
C LEU A 173 -21.00 47.80 8.67
N LYS A 174 -20.00 46.94 8.93
CA LYS A 174 -18.76 47.32 9.66
C LYS A 174 -17.72 46.19 9.73
N GLY A 175 -16.46 46.57 9.49
CA GLY A 175 -15.35 46.06 10.29
C GLY A 175 -14.27 45.30 9.54
N GLU A 176 -13.39 46.04 8.88
CA GLU A 176 -12.01 45.67 8.59
C GLU A 176 -11.35 44.98 9.81
N ARG A 177 -10.55 43.92 9.57
CA ARG A 177 -9.38 43.64 10.40
C ARG A 177 -8.17 43.36 9.53
N ALA A 178 -7.21 44.25 9.72
CA ALA A 178 -5.91 44.35 9.09
C ALA A 178 -4.98 43.18 9.44
N TYR A 179 -4.10 42.89 8.49
CA TYR A 179 -2.84 42.19 8.71
C TYR A 179 -1.96 43.00 9.68
N GLY A 180 -1.63 42.40 10.83
CA GLY A 180 -0.67 42.95 11.77
C GLY A 180 0.73 42.42 11.49
N ALA A 181 1.62 43.32 11.07
CA ALA A 181 3.07 43.17 11.08
C ALA A 181 3.67 43.76 12.38
N GLY A 182 4.81 43.22 12.80
CA GLY A 182 5.66 43.75 13.89
C GLY A 182 5.66 42.81 15.12
N LYS A 183 6.77 42.52 15.79
CA LYS A 183 8.04 43.25 15.90
C LYS A 183 9.16 42.30 16.34
N ILE A 184 10.33 42.55 15.77
CA ILE A 184 11.65 42.22 16.30
C ILE A 184 11.91 43.07 17.56
N GLU A 185 12.44 42.46 18.60
CA GLU A 185 13.13 43.15 19.70
C GLU A 185 14.45 42.43 20.01
N LYS A 186 15.37 43.23 20.52
CA LYS A 186 16.83 43.14 20.43
C LYS A 186 17.47 42.06 21.27
#